data_AF-A0ABD3QCA5-F1
#
_entry.id   AF-A0ABD3QCA5-F1
#
_cell.length_a   1.000
_cell.length_b   1.000
_cell.length_c   1.000
_cell.angle_alpha   90.00
_cell.angle_beta   90.00
_cell.angle_gamma   90.00
#
_symmetry.space_group_name_H-M   'P 1'
#
loop_
_entity.id
_entity.type
_entity.pdbx_description
1 polymer ?
#
loop_
_entity_poly.entity_id
_entity_poly.type
_entity_poly.pdbx_seq_one_letter_code
_entity_poly.pdbx_strand_id
1 'polypeptide(L)'
;MGTEIHTAAGCGSERRWGWSLIRYISGCVVQLANEASTIGDAFTIAIYNTLFPYFAKFLTNLERHPSESSKQAISYFKICFVVISFITPFTHILVDDTGLIIQLYALFFADIITSNALQSTDIFGRIQRHYLAPRASTQYAMNILFEGTEYELAERYTDMSKTLFLCLWYNSIFPGWYFIRSVSLMMNYYVDKFSLMRTWKRTPHLGNTIARFSSHLFFPLAILAQAVLSSYSWSGFPFDQVCINDGINDSHVNTFTLTPNNGGTSVSVTSPKMISTIVSAIKT
;
A
#
# COMPACT_ATOMS: atom_id res chain seq x y z
N MET A 1 29.03 -30.43 12.52
CA MET A 1 27.97 -29.42 12.60
C MET A 1 28.45 -28.18 11.87
N GLY A 2 28.35 -28.18 10.55
CA GLY A 2 28.73 -27.06 9.69
C GLY A 2 27.54 -26.78 8.79
N THR A 3 26.91 -25.62 8.96
CA THR A 3 25.83 -25.15 8.09
C THR A 3 26.45 -24.39 6.93
N GLU A 4 26.67 -25.09 5.83
CA GLU A 4 26.95 -24.47 4.54
C GLU A 4 25.68 -23.77 4.03
N ILE A 5 25.69 -22.45 4.10
CA ILE A 5 24.78 -21.58 3.36
C ILE A 5 25.33 -21.53 1.93
N HIS A 6 24.91 -22.47 1.09
CA HIS A 6 25.16 -22.38 -0.34
C HIS A 6 24.33 -21.23 -0.90
N THR A 7 25.01 -20.10 -1.08
CA THR A 7 24.63 -18.94 -1.88
C THR A 7 24.19 -19.37 -3.28
N ALA A 8 22.88 -19.37 -3.52
CA ALA A 8 22.30 -19.38 -4.86
C ALA A 8 22.47 -17.98 -5.50
N ALA A 9 23.71 -17.61 -5.81
CA ALA A 9 24.07 -16.41 -6.55
C ALA A 9 24.65 -16.83 -7.91
N GLY A 10 23.79 -17.26 -8.83
CA GLY A 10 24.23 -17.81 -10.11
C GLY A 10 23.16 -17.88 -11.18
N CYS A 11 22.34 -16.83 -11.35
CA CYS A 11 21.49 -16.66 -12.55
C CYS A 11 20.95 -15.21 -12.67
N GLY A 12 21.85 -14.22 -12.62
CA GLY A 12 21.50 -12.83 -12.30
C GLY A 12 21.54 -11.79 -13.43
N SER A 13 22.02 -12.08 -14.65
CA SER A 13 22.28 -11.01 -15.64
C SER A 13 21.17 -10.82 -16.68
N GLU A 14 20.55 -11.88 -17.23
CA GLU A 14 19.51 -11.72 -18.27
C GLU A 14 18.13 -11.27 -17.72
N ARG A 15 17.87 -11.48 -16.42
CA ARG A 15 16.57 -11.17 -15.80
C ARG A 15 16.41 -9.72 -15.34
N ARG A 16 17.47 -8.90 -15.43
CA ARG A 16 17.45 -7.48 -15.01
C ARG A 16 16.68 -6.59 -15.99
N TRP A 17 16.66 -6.96 -17.27
CA TRP A 17 16.03 -6.17 -18.34
C TRP A 17 14.51 -6.16 -18.27
N GLY A 18 13.88 -7.29 -17.95
CA GLY A 18 12.41 -7.39 -17.84
C GLY A 18 11.84 -6.44 -16.79
N TRP A 19 12.47 -6.34 -15.62
CA TRP A 19 11.97 -5.48 -14.53
C TRP A 19 12.22 -3.99 -14.76
N SER A 20 13.34 -3.64 -15.40
CA SER A 20 13.60 -2.26 -15.81
C SER A 20 12.61 -1.81 -16.90
N LEU A 21 12.28 -2.69 -17.85
CA LEU A 21 11.28 -2.43 -18.89
C LEU A 21 9.89 -2.20 -18.28
N ILE A 22 9.50 -2.99 -17.27
CA ILE A 22 8.20 -2.85 -16.61
C ILE A 22 8.08 -1.52 -15.87
N ARG A 23 9.13 -1.10 -15.15
CA ARG A 23 9.14 0.22 -14.50
C ARG A 23 9.01 1.33 -15.52
N TYR A 24 9.75 1.20 -16.63
CA TYR A 24 9.69 2.17 -17.73
C TYR A 24 8.30 2.25 -18.35
N ILE A 25 7.69 1.11 -18.70
CA ILE A 25 6.33 1.05 -19.25
C ILE A 25 5.30 1.60 -18.26
N SER A 26 5.41 1.27 -16.97
CA SER A 26 4.51 1.78 -15.94
C SER A 26 4.59 3.31 -15.80
N GLY A 27 5.82 3.85 -15.82
CA GLY A 27 6.05 5.29 -15.76
C GLY A 27 5.53 6.01 -17.00
N CYS A 28 5.73 5.43 -18.19
CA CYS A 28 5.19 5.97 -19.44
C CYS A 28 3.66 5.95 -19.47
N VAL A 29 3.00 4.89 -18.98
CA VAL A 29 1.53 4.81 -18.94
C VAL A 29 0.95 5.87 -17.99
N VAL A 30 1.57 6.09 -16.83
CA VAL A 30 1.15 7.13 -15.87
C VAL A 30 1.41 8.53 -16.42
N GLN A 31 2.56 8.77 -17.06
CA GLN A 31 2.85 10.06 -17.71
C GLN A 31 1.87 10.37 -18.84
N LEU A 32 1.57 9.39 -19.70
CA LEU A 32 0.60 9.53 -20.77
C LEU A 32 -0.83 9.74 -20.25
N ALA A 33 -1.19 9.15 -19.11
CA ALA A 33 -2.50 9.36 -18.48
C ALA A 33 -2.62 10.76 -17.85
N ASN A 34 -1.54 11.26 -17.25
CA ASN A 34 -1.48 12.59 -16.65
C ASN A 34 -1.65 13.71 -17.69
N GLU A 35 -1.05 13.55 -18.88
CA GLU A 35 -1.21 14.51 -19.98
C GLU A 35 -2.64 14.58 -20.56
N ALA A 36 -3.49 13.58 -20.31
CA ALA A 36 -4.83 13.51 -20.90
C ALA A 36 -5.94 14.09 -20.01
N SER A 37 -5.96 13.79 -18.71
CA SER A 37 -6.97 14.29 -17.76
C SER A 37 -6.68 13.89 -16.31
N THR A 38 -6.86 14.81 -15.35
CA THR A 38 -6.72 14.57 -13.90
C THR A 38 -7.64 13.44 -13.39
N ILE A 39 -8.84 13.30 -13.97
CA ILE A 39 -9.78 12.22 -13.62
C ILE A 39 -9.31 10.89 -14.22
N GLY A 40 -8.72 10.92 -15.41
CA GLY A 40 -8.16 9.75 -16.09
C GLY A 40 -6.96 9.15 -15.36
N ASP A 41 -6.14 9.97 -14.72
CA ASP A 41 -4.99 9.53 -13.92
C ASP A 41 -5.43 8.66 -12.74
N ALA A 42 -6.41 9.13 -11.94
CA ALA A 42 -6.93 8.38 -10.79
C ALA A 42 -7.48 6.99 -11.17
N PHE A 43 -8.21 6.88 -12.28
CA PHE A 43 -8.70 5.58 -12.78
C PHE A 43 -7.57 4.70 -13.29
N THR A 44 -6.61 5.26 -14.02
CA THR A 44 -5.45 4.53 -14.54
C THR A 44 -4.63 3.95 -13.39
N ILE A 45 -4.41 4.72 -12.34
CA ILE A 45 -3.70 4.29 -11.12
C ILE A 45 -4.45 3.16 -10.42
N ALA A 46 -5.78 3.29 -10.25
CA ALA A 46 -6.59 2.26 -9.61
C ALA A 46 -6.57 0.92 -10.39
N ILE A 47 -6.67 1.02 -11.72
CA ILE A 47 -6.55 -0.14 -12.63
C ILE A 47 -5.16 -0.76 -12.54
N TYR A 48 -4.11 0.06 -12.54
CA TYR A 48 -2.73 -0.41 -12.47
C TYR A 48 -2.42 -1.13 -11.14
N ASN A 49 -2.87 -0.54 -10.02
CA ASN A 49 -2.78 -1.14 -8.68
C ASN A 49 -3.47 -2.51 -8.61
N THR A 50 -4.53 -2.71 -9.39
CA THR A 50 -5.27 -3.98 -9.44
C THR A 50 -4.62 -5.00 -10.39
N LEU A 51 -4.16 -4.56 -11.57
CA LEU A 51 -3.57 -5.44 -12.60
C LEU A 51 -2.15 -5.89 -12.27
N PHE A 52 -1.38 -5.06 -11.58
CA PHE A 52 0.04 -5.31 -11.37
C PHE A 52 0.35 -6.62 -10.62
N PRO A 53 -0.35 -6.99 -9.52
CA PRO A 53 -0.16 -8.27 -8.85
C PRO A 53 -0.38 -9.47 -9.78
N TYR A 54 -1.38 -9.42 -10.66
CA TYR A 54 -1.63 -10.48 -11.64
C TYR A 54 -0.50 -10.61 -12.66
N PHE A 55 0.04 -9.48 -13.12
CA PHE A 55 1.16 -9.47 -14.04
C PHE A 55 2.45 -9.99 -13.38
N ALA A 56 2.71 -9.61 -12.12
CA ALA A 56 3.85 -10.13 -11.37
C ALA A 56 3.76 -11.64 -11.13
N LYS A 57 2.55 -12.17 -10.91
CA LYS A 57 2.29 -13.61 -10.86
C LYS A 57 2.57 -14.29 -12.19
N PHE A 58 2.10 -13.70 -13.30
CA PHE A 58 2.37 -14.21 -14.64
C PHE A 58 3.88 -14.34 -14.90
N LEU A 59 4.66 -13.32 -14.58
CA LEU A 59 6.12 -13.36 -14.70
C LEU A 59 6.79 -14.39 -13.78
N THR A 60 6.28 -14.54 -12.55
CA THR A 60 6.81 -15.54 -11.62
C THR A 60 6.53 -16.96 -12.14
N ASN A 61 5.39 -17.20 -12.78
CA ASN A 61 5.06 -18.49 -13.37
C ASN A 61 5.93 -18.86 -14.58
N LEU A 62 6.51 -17.87 -15.27
CA LEU A 62 7.48 -18.11 -16.33
C LEU A 62 8.86 -18.51 -15.79
N GLU A 63 9.14 -18.27 -14.52
CA GLU A 63 10.41 -18.63 -13.91
C GLU A 63 10.41 -20.07 -13.38
N ARG A 64 11.46 -20.82 -13.73
CA ARG A 64 11.70 -22.12 -13.09
C ARG A 64 12.25 -21.92 -11.69
N HIS A 65 11.60 -22.56 -10.72
CA HIS A 65 12.03 -22.59 -9.34
C HIS A 65 12.25 -24.04 -8.90
N PRO A 66 13.27 -24.32 -8.06
CA PRO A 66 13.55 -25.66 -7.56
C PRO A 66 12.54 -26.15 -6.52
N SER A 67 11.82 -25.22 -5.86
CA SER A 67 10.79 -25.55 -4.88
C SER A 67 9.67 -24.50 -4.86
N GLU A 68 8.45 -24.91 -4.50
CA GLU A 68 7.29 -24.02 -4.35
C GLU A 68 7.51 -22.94 -3.27
N SER A 69 8.21 -23.29 -2.19
CA SER A 69 8.60 -22.34 -1.14
C SER A 69 9.52 -21.23 -1.69
N SER A 70 10.52 -21.59 -2.52
CA SER A 70 11.41 -20.62 -3.14
C SER A 70 10.68 -19.75 -4.16
N LYS A 71 9.76 -20.33 -4.95
CA LYS A 71 8.89 -19.61 -5.88
C LYS A 71 8.11 -18.52 -5.16
N GLN A 72 7.45 -18.86 -4.06
CA GLN A 72 6.64 -17.92 -3.29
C GLN A 72 7.47 -16.82 -2.61
N ALA A 73 8.64 -17.15 -2.06
CA ALA A 73 9.52 -16.14 -1.45
C ALA A 73 10.05 -15.13 -2.48
N ILE A 74 10.43 -15.58 -3.67
CA ILE A 74 10.90 -14.72 -4.75
C ILE A 74 9.76 -13.86 -5.29
N SER A 75 8.57 -14.45 -5.47
CA SER A 75 7.37 -13.70 -5.87
C SER A 75 7.05 -12.60 -4.86
N TYR A 76 7.04 -12.92 -3.57
CA TYR A 76 6.82 -11.96 -2.50
C TYR A 76 7.83 -10.81 -2.54
N PHE A 77 9.13 -11.10 -2.67
CA PHE A 77 10.17 -10.06 -2.75
C PHE A 77 9.96 -9.13 -3.95
N LYS A 78 9.66 -9.69 -5.12
CA LYS A 78 9.45 -8.92 -6.36
C LYS A 78 8.24 -8.02 -6.28
N ILE A 79 7.10 -8.57 -5.85
CA ILE A 79 5.87 -7.78 -5.72
C ILE A 79 6.10 -6.67 -4.69
N CYS A 80 6.73 -6.98 -3.55
CA CYS A 80 7.01 -5.99 -2.51
C CYS A 80 7.91 -4.84 -3.01
N PHE A 81 9.00 -5.16 -3.72
CA PHE A 81 9.89 -4.13 -4.28
C PHE A 81 9.16 -3.21 -5.27
N VAL A 82 8.35 -3.77 -6.15
CA VAL A 82 7.63 -2.96 -7.15
C VAL A 82 6.51 -2.16 -6.51
N VAL A 83 5.77 -2.75 -5.57
CA VAL A 83 4.73 -2.04 -4.82
C VAL A 83 5.33 -0.86 -4.04
N ILE A 84 6.47 -1.02 -3.38
CA ILE A 84 7.17 0.11 -2.73
C ILE A 84 7.56 1.17 -3.76
N SER A 85 8.12 0.76 -4.90
CA SER A 85 8.52 1.69 -5.97
C SER A 85 7.34 2.47 -6.57
N PHE A 86 6.14 1.88 -6.54
CA PHE A 86 4.92 2.46 -7.09
C PHE A 86 4.14 3.28 -6.05
N ILE A 87 4.29 3.00 -4.75
CA ILE A 87 3.76 3.85 -3.66
C ILE A 87 4.49 5.20 -3.62
N THR A 88 5.79 5.23 -3.90
CA THR A 88 6.59 6.47 -3.86
C THR A 88 6.09 7.60 -4.79
N PRO A 89 5.70 7.36 -6.07
CA PRO A 89 5.19 8.42 -6.94
C PRO A 89 3.80 8.95 -6.57
N PHE A 90 3.04 8.29 -5.68
CA PHE A 90 1.81 8.90 -5.15
C PHE A 90 2.10 10.24 -4.49
N THR A 91 3.31 10.44 -3.93
CA THR A 91 3.76 11.73 -3.39
C THR A 91 3.68 12.89 -4.39
N HIS A 92 3.76 12.61 -5.69
CA HIS A 92 3.75 13.64 -6.75
C HIS A 92 2.34 13.95 -7.29
N ILE A 93 1.37 13.04 -7.12
CA ILE A 93 -0.05 13.25 -7.47
C ILE A 93 -0.78 14.04 -6.35
N LEU A 94 -0.12 14.19 -5.20
CA LEU A 94 -0.59 14.89 -4.00
C LEU A 94 -0.47 16.42 -4.07
N VAL A 95 -0.20 16.99 -5.25
CA VAL A 95 -0.05 18.45 -5.44
C VAL A 95 -1.41 19.15 -5.63
N ASP A 96 -2.49 18.43 -5.92
CA ASP A 96 -3.83 19.02 -6.04
C ASP A 96 -4.47 19.29 -4.66
N ASP A 97 -5.23 20.38 -4.58
CA ASP A 97 -5.83 21.01 -3.37
C ASP A 97 -6.72 20.13 -2.47
N THR A 98 -6.93 18.85 -2.80
CA THR A 98 -7.87 17.94 -2.09
C THR A 98 -7.32 17.32 -0.80
N GLY A 99 -6.10 17.67 -0.38
CA GLY A 99 -5.56 17.31 0.93
C GLY A 99 -5.14 15.84 1.04
N LEU A 100 -3.83 15.63 1.14
CA LEU A 100 -3.16 14.32 1.23
C LEU A 100 -3.78 13.36 2.27
N ILE A 101 -4.18 13.89 3.43
CA ILE A 101 -4.69 13.10 4.54
C ILE A 101 -6.03 12.44 4.19
N ILE A 102 -6.90 13.14 3.44
CA ILE A 102 -8.23 12.65 3.09
C ILE A 102 -8.12 11.51 2.08
N GLN A 103 -7.24 11.64 1.09
CA GLN A 103 -6.98 10.58 0.12
C GLN A 103 -6.38 9.33 0.77
N LEU A 104 -5.42 9.51 1.69
CA LEU A 104 -4.83 8.40 2.44
C LEU A 104 -5.86 7.69 3.33
N TYR A 105 -6.75 8.46 3.96
CA TYR A 105 -7.86 7.93 4.74
C TYR A 105 -8.79 7.07 3.89
N ALA A 106 -9.23 7.59 2.75
CA ALA A 106 -10.09 6.88 1.82
C ALA A 106 -9.41 5.58 1.33
N LEU A 107 -8.11 5.64 1.02
CA LEU A 107 -7.34 4.47 0.59
C LEU A 107 -7.30 3.38 1.68
N PHE A 108 -6.94 3.73 2.91
CA PHE A 108 -6.91 2.77 4.02
C PHE A 108 -8.29 2.20 4.31
N PHE A 109 -9.30 3.05 4.35
CA PHE A 109 -10.67 2.63 4.62
C PHE A 109 -11.20 1.69 3.52
N ALA A 110 -10.95 2.03 2.26
CA ALA A 110 -11.31 1.20 1.11
C ALA A 110 -10.57 -0.14 1.15
N ASP A 111 -9.28 -0.15 1.47
CA ASP A 111 -8.50 -1.39 1.59
C ASP A 111 -9.04 -2.30 2.70
N ILE A 112 -9.38 -1.73 3.87
CA ILE A 112 -9.95 -2.48 5.00
C ILE A 112 -11.28 -3.12 4.62
N ILE A 113 -12.19 -2.36 4.03
CA ILE A 113 -13.53 -2.88 3.72
C ILE A 113 -13.48 -3.81 2.52
N THR A 114 -12.85 -3.39 1.42
CA THR A 114 -12.89 -4.12 0.15
C THR A 114 -12.16 -5.46 0.27
N SER A 115 -10.98 -5.49 0.88
CA SER A 115 -10.22 -6.73 1.02
C SER A 115 -10.94 -7.75 1.89
N ASN A 116 -11.52 -7.33 3.02
CA ASN A 116 -12.26 -8.23 3.91
C ASN A 116 -13.61 -8.66 3.33
N ALA A 117 -14.33 -7.75 2.68
CA ALA A 117 -15.62 -8.05 2.06
C ALA A 117 -15.47 -9.03 0.89
N LEU A 118 -14.50 -8.81 0.00
CA LEU A 118 -14.25 -9.72 -1.13
C LEU A 118 -13.87 -11.13 -0.64
N GLN A 119 -13.07 -11.22 0.42
CA GLN A 119 -12.67 -12.50 1.01
C GLN A 119 -13.81 -13.24 1.70
N SER A 120 -14.58 -12.52 2.52
CA SER A 120 -15.69 -13.12 3.26
C SER A 120 -16.80 -13.60 2.32
N THR A 121 -17.02 -12.88 1.22
CA THR A 121 -18.06 -13.24 0.26
C THR A 121 -17.66 -14.40 -0.65
N ASP A 122 -16.37 -14.52 -1.04
CA ASP A 122 -15.88 -15.50 -2.01
C ASP A 122 -16.84 -15.68 -3.20
N ILE A 123 -17.08 -14.57 -3.90
CA ILE A 123 -18.07 -14.52 -4.99
C ILE A 123 -17.73 -15.57 -6.06
N PHE A 124 -16.44 -15.68 -6.43
CA PHE A 124 -15.98 -16.61 -7.46
C PHE A 124 -16.15 -18.07 -7.05
N GLY A 125 -15.75 -18.45 -5.82
CA GLY A 125 -15.94 -19.82 -5.36
C GLY A 125 -17.43 -20.19 -5.18
N ARG A 126 -18.28 -19.24 -4.79
CA ARG A 126 -19.74 -19.47 -4.77
C ARG A 126 -20.31 -19.72 -6.15
N ILE A 127 -19.92 -18.93 -7.16
CA ILE A 127 -20.36 -19.12 -8.55
C ILE A 127 -19.89 -20.48 -9.07
N GLN A 128 -18.63 -20.85 -8.81
CA GLN A 128 -18.10 -22.16 -9.21
C GLN A 128 -18.92 -23.32 -8.62
N ARG A 129 -19.21 -23.27 -7.31
CA ARG A 129 -19.95 -24.33 -6.62
C ARG A 129 -21.45 -24.37 -6.97
N HIS A 130 -22.10 -23.22 -7.12
CA HIS A 130 -23.56 -23.17 -7.31
C HIS A 130 -23.99 -23.17 -8.77
N TYR A 131 -23.20 -22.57 -9.67
CA TYR A 131 -23.59 -22.40 -11.07
C TYR A 131 -22.83 -23.32 -12.02
N LEU A 132 -21.52 -23.48 -11.83
CA LEU A 132 -20.68 -24.28 -12.72
C LEU A 132 -20.67 -25.77 -12.35
N ALA A 133 -20.61 -26.10 -11.06
CA ALA A 133 -20.50 -27.50 -10.62
C ALA A 133 -21.69 -28.38 -11.07
N PRO A 134 -22.96 -27.93 -11.01
CA PRO A 134 -24.09 -28.73 -11.49
C PRO A 134 -24.10 -28.95 -13.01
N ARG A 135 -23.35 -28.15 -13.77
CA ARG A 135 -23.28 -28.21 -15.24
C ARG A 135 -22.09 -29.02 -15.75
N ALA A 136 -21.26 -29.55 -14.86
CA ALA A 136 -20.12 -30.38 -15.25
C ALA A 136 -20.58 -31.72 -15.81
N SER A 137 -20.05 -32.12 -16.96
CA SER A 137 -20.41 -33.38 -17.65
C SER A 137 -19.88 -34.64 -16.95
N THR A 138 -18.80 -34.50 -16.18
CA THR A 138 -18.14 -35.60 -15.48
C THR A 138 -18.07 -35.34 -13.99
N GLN A 139 -18.18 -36.40 -13.19
CA GLN A 139 -18.03 -36.33 -11.73
C GLN A 139 -16.67 -35.77 -11.32
N TYR A 140 -15.62 -36.09 -12.08
CA TYR A 140 -14.28 -35.58 -11.85
C TYR A 140 -14.22 -34.04 -12.00
N ALA A 141 -14.79 -33.49 -13.07
CA ALA A 141 -14.87 -32.04 -13.26
C ALA A 141 -15.72 -31.36 -12.18
N MET A 142 -16.81 -32.02 -11.75
CA MET A 142 -17.62 -31.53 -10.63
C MET A 142 -16.80 -31.46 -9.33
N ASN A 143 -16.04 -32.50 -9.01
CA ASN A 143 -15.21 -32.53 -7.80
C ASN A 143 -14.14 -31.44 -7.80
N ILE A 144 -13.53 -31.14 -8.96
CA ILE A 144 -12.58 -30.02 -9.10
C ILE A 144 -13.25 -28.68 -8.76
N LEU A 145 -14.47 -28.45 -9.25
CA LEU A 145 -15.21 -27.21 -8.97
C LEU A 145 -15.63 -27.08 -7.50
N PHE A 146 -15.64 -28.17 -6.74
CA PHE A 146 -15.86 -28.18 -5.30
C PHE A 146 -14.58 -28.07 -4.46
N GLU A 147 -13.39 -28.18 -5.06
CA GLU A 147 -12.09 -28.25 -4.34
C GLU A 147 -11.72 -26.95 -3.59
N GLY A 148 -12.47 -25.87 -3.81
CA GLY A 148 -12.28 -24.56 -3.18
C GLY A 148 -11.29 -23.69 -3.94
N THR A 149 -11.30 -22.40 -3.63
CA THR A 149 -10.44 -21.45 -4.34
C THR A 149 -8.98 -21.66 -3.98
N GLU A 150 -8.11 -21.63 -4.99
CA GLU A 150 -6.67 -21.62 -4.78
C GLU A 150 -6.25 -20.30 -4.12
N TYR A 151 -5.36 -20.41 -3.15
CA TYR A 151 -4.94 -19.28 -2.35
C TYR A 151 -3.42 -19.28 -2.18
N GLU A 152 -2.78 -18.22 -2.66
CA GLU A 152 -1.34 -18.03 -2.58
C GLU A 152 -0.97 -17.21 -1.35
N LEU A 153 -0.20 -17.82 -0.45
CA LEU A 153 0.24 -17.16 0.78
C LEU A 153 1.04 -15.88 0.52
N ALA A 154 1.85 -15.87 -0.55
CA ALA A 154 2.69 -14.75 -0.93
C ALA A 154 1.89 -13.46 -1.22
N GLU A 155 0.75 -13.56 -1.90
CA GLU A 155 -0.11 -12.42 -2.23
C GLU A 155 -0.57 -11.70 -0.96
N ARG A 156 -0.98 -12.46 0.05
CA ARG A 156 -1.46 -11.87 1.31
C ARG A 156 -0.38 -11.33 2.19
N TYR A 157 0.79 -11.98 2.24
CA TYR A 157 1.94 -11.36 2.86
C TYR A 157 2.27 -10.02 2.17
N THR A 158 2.16 -9.94 0.85
CA THR A 158 2.43 -8.67 0.14
C THR A 158 1.36 -7.62 0.43
N ASP A 159 0.07 -7.96 0.40
CA ASP A 159 -1.02 -7.03 0.73
C ASP A 159 -0.87 -6.47 2.15
N MET A 160 -0.56 -7.34 3.12
CA MET A 160 -0.33 -6.94 4.51
C MET A 160 0.91 -6.04 4.64
N SER A 161 2.01 -6.43 4.00
CA SER A 161 3.28 -5.69 4.01
C SER A 161 3.13 -4.32 3.37
N LYS A 162 2.51 -4.23 2.18
CA LYS A 162 2.22 -2.98 1.46
C LYS A 162 1.60 -1.91 2.35
N THR A 163 0.53 -2.29 3.03
CA THR A 163 -0.31 -1.38 3.81
C THR A 163 0.30 -1.10 5.18
N LEU A 164 1.10 -2.03 5.72
CA LEU A 164 1.93 -1.78 6.91
C LEU A 164 3.09 -0.81 6.60
N PHE A 165 3.76 -0.95 5.45
CA PHE A 165 4.78 0.00 5.00
C PHE A 165 4.20 1.40 4.83
N LEU A 166 3.04 1.52 4.18
CA LEU A 166 2.37 2.80 3.99
C LEU A 166 1.96 3.45 5.33
N CYS A 167 1.51 2.64 6.30
CA CYS A 167 1.22 3.11 7.66
C CYS A 167 2.48 3.65 8.36
N LEU A 168 3.61 2.94 8.25
CA LEU A 168 4.88 3.36 8.86
C LEU A 168 5.46 4.60 8.16
N TRP A 169 5.30 4.70 6.84
CA TRP A 169 5.73 5.84 6.04
C TRP A 169 4.99 7.11 6.46
N TYR A 170 3.66 7.10 6.48
CA TYR A 170 2.87 8.31 6.76
C TYR A 170 2.61 8.58 8.25
N ASN A 171 3.21 7.80 9.16
CA ASN A 171 3.02 7.97 10.60
C ASN A 171 3.42 9.37 11.11
N SER A 172 4.49 9.96 10.55
CA SER A 172 4.98 11.29 10.99
C SER A 172 3.96 12.41 10.78
N ILE A 173 3.02 12.25 9.84
CA ILE A 173 1.97 13.23 9.54
C ILE A 173 0.74 12.99 10.42
N PHE A 174 0.36 11.72 10.61
CA PHE A 174 -0.82 11.36 11.39
C PHE A 174 -0.60 10.04 12.15
N PRO A 175 -0.30 10.07 13.45
CA PRO A 175 -0.03 8.85 14.23
C PRO A 175 -1.26 7.98 14.47
N GLY A 176 -2.47 8.50 14.22
CA GLY A 176 -3.72 7.75 14.34
C GLY A 176 -3.81 6.55 13.38
N TRP A 177 -2.97 6.51 12.32
CA TRP A 177 -2.92 5.37 11.39
C TRP A 177 -2.62 4.04 12.06
N TYR A 178 -1.81 4.03 13.13
CA TYR A 178 -1.49 2.79 13.84
C TYR A 178 -2.71 2.11 14.43
N PHE A 179 -3.65 2.89 14.98
CA PHE A 179 -4.87 2.35 15.55
C PHE A 179 -5.78 1.76 14.48
N ILE A 180 -6.00 2.51 13.40
CA ILE A 180 -6.80 2.06 12.26
C ILE A 180 -6.19 0.78 11.66
N ARG A 181 -4.87 0.77 11.51
CA ARG A 181 -4.14 -0.37 10.95
C ARG A 181 -4.14 -1.58 11.88
N SER A 182 -4.08 -1.39 13.19
CA SER A 182 -4.19 -2.49 14.17
C SER A 182 -5.55 -3.18 14.09
N VAL A 183 -6.64 -2.40 14.05
CA VAL A 183 -8.01 -2.91 13.88
C VAL A 183 -8.16 -3.66 12.56
N SER A 184 -7.59 -3.11 11.48
CA SER A 184 -7.54 -3.75 10.17
C SER A 184 -6.87 -5.13 10.22
N LEU A 185 -5.69 -5.23 10.81
CA LEU A 185 -4.96 -6.50 10.93
C LEU A 185 -5.74 -7.53 11.76
N MET A 186 -6.44 -7.08 12.80
CA MET A 186 -7.29 -7.95 13.62
C MET A 186 -8.47 -8.50 12.81
N MET A 187 -9.14 -7.68 12.01
CA MET A 187 -10.21 -8.14 11.12
C MET A 187 -9.68 -9.13 10.08
N ASN A 188 -8.56 -8.80 9.42
CA ASN A 188 -7.91 -9.68 8.45
C ASN A 188 -7.58 -11.04 9.07
N TYR A 189 -7.07 -11.07 10.31
CA TYR A 189 -6.79 -12.32 11.01
C TYR A 189 -8.03 -13.22 11.15
N TYR A 190 -9.17 -12.65 11.55
CA TYR A 190 -10.41 -13.43 11.68
C TYR A 190 -10.98 -13.88 10.33
N VAL A 191 -10.91 -13.03 9.31
CA VAL A 191 -11.38 -13.35 7.96
C VAL A 191 -10.49 -14.43 7.32
N ASP A 192 -9.17 -14.33 7.44
CA ASP A 192 -8.23 -15.34 6.95
C ASP A 192 -8.44 -16.66 7.68
N LYS A 193 -8.62 -16.63 9.01
CA LYS A 193 -8.93 -17.83 9.80
C LYS A 193 -10.22 -18.50 9.34
N PHE A 194 -11.28 -17.73 9.10
CA PHE A 194 -12.55 -18.24 8.59
C PHE A 194 -12.39 -18.86 7.19
N SER A 195 -11.67 -18.16 6.31
CA SER A 195 -11.48 -18.58 4.92
C SER A 195 -10.63 -19.85 4.80
N LEU A 196 -9.61 -20.01 5.64
CA LEU A 196 -8.81 -21.23 5.74
C LEU A 196 -9.63 -22.46 6.15
N MET A 197 -10.63 -22.29 7.00
CA MET A 197 -11.43 -23.42 7.51
C MET A 197 -12.56 -23.83 6.55
N ARG A 198 -13.09 -22.91 5.73
CA ARG A 198 -14.34 -23.16 4.99
C ARG A 198 -14.29 -22.89 3.49
N THR A 199 -13.41 -22.01 3.04
CA THR A 199 -13.48 -21.48 1.68
C THR A 199 -12.35 -22.03 0.81
N TRP A 200 -11.13 -21.97 1.32
CA TRP A 200 -9.92 -22.21 0.54
C TRP A 200 -9.59 -23.69 0.41
N LYS A 201 -9.00 -24.02 -0.75
CA LYS A 201 -8.39 -25.32 -1.00
C LYS A 201 -7.21 -25.53 -0.04
N ARG A 202 -6.97 -26.78 0.37
CA ARG A 202 -5.83 -27.13 1.21
C ARG A 202 -4.53 -26.86 0.46
N THR A 203 -3.83 -25.80 0.85
CA THR A 203 -2.52 -25.44 0.30
C THR A 203 -1.47 -26.50 0.69
N PRO A 204 -0.50 -26.80 -0.20
CA PRO A 204 0.64 -27.67 0.14
C PRO A 204 1.38 -27.15 1.37
N HIS A 205 2.05 -28.04 2.11
CA HIS A 205 2.80 -27.65 3.30
C HIS A 205 3.98 -26.73 2.93
N LEU A 206 3.74 -25.42 2.98
CA LEU A 206 4.74 -24.39 2.80
C LEU A 206 5.53 -24.23 4.10
N GLY A 207 6.86 -24.24 4.00
CA GLY A 207 7.72 -24.05 5.16
C GLY A 207 7.67 -22.60 5.69
N ASN A 208 8.33 -22.38 6.83
CA ASN A 208 8.40 -21.07 7.50
C ASN A 208 9.35 -20.07 6.82
N THR A 209 9.73 -20.32 5.57
CA THR A 209 10.71 -19.56 4.79
C THR A 209 10.20 -18.15 4.48
N ILE A 210 8.94 -18.03 4.06
CA ILE A 210 8.30 -16.74 3.74
C ILE A 210 8.18 -15.88 5.00
N ALA A 211 7.75 -16.50 6.10
CA ALA A 211 7.65 -15.82 7.40
C ALA A 211 9.02 -15.30 7.85
N ARG A 212 10.08 -16.13 7.82
CA ARG A 212 11.44 -15.69 8.14
C ARG A 212 11.92 -14.57 7.23
N PHE A 213 11.64 -14.65 5.93
CA PHE A 213 12.05 -13.62 4.99
C PHE A 213 11.38 -12.28 5.32
N SER A 214 10.07 -12.29 5.59
CA SER A 214 9.34 -11.09 6.00
C SER A 214 9.90 -10.51 7.31
N SER A 215 10.15 -11.34 8.33
CA SER A 215 10.65 -10.91 9.64
C SER A 215 12.06 -10.30 9.57
N HIS A 216 12.94 -10.89 8.77
CA HIS A 216 14.35 -10.47 8.71
C HIS A 216 14.62 -9.33 7.74
N LEU A 217 13.88 -9.21 6.64
CA LEU A 217 14.16 -8.19 5.62
C LEU A 217 13.15 -7.06 5.64
N PHE A 218 11.86 -7.39 5.65
CA PHE A 218 10.82 -6.40 5.38
C PHE A 218 10.57 -5.47 6.58
N PHE A 219 10.36 -6.02 7.78
CA PHE A 219 10.10 -5.18 8.95
C PHE A 219 11.27 -4.24 9.29
N PRO A 220 12.54 -4.69 9.31
CA PRO A 220 13.67 -3.79 9.55
C PRO A 220 13.78 -2.68 8.50
N LEU A 221 13.54 -3.01 7.23
CA LEU A 221 13.55 -2.02 6.15
C LEU A 221 12.42 -0.99 6.29
N ALA A 222 11.23 -1.43 6.70
CA ALA A 222 10.10 -0.53 6.93
C ALA A 222 10.34 0.40 8.14
N ILE A 223 10.94 -0.11 9.22
CA ILE A 223 11.34 0.70 10.39
C ILE A 223 12.44 1.70 9.99
N LEU A 224 13.42 1.30 9.19
CA LEU A 224 14.46 2.20 8.68
C LEU A 224 13.84 3.32 7.84
N ALA A 225 12.94 2.96 6.92
CA ALA A 225 12.23 3.93 6.09
C ALA A 225 11.42 4.92 6.94
N GLN A 226 10.72 4.44 7.97
CA GLN A 226 10.04 5.31 8.93
C GLN A 226 11.00 6.26 9.64
N ALA A 227 12.15 5.77 10.13
CA ALA A 227 13.11 6.60 10.85
C ALA A 227 13.66 7.72 9.96
N VAL A 228 14.02 7.40 8.70
CA VAL A 228 14.50 8.38 7.72
C VAL A 228 13.42 9.41 7.40
N LEU A 229 12.20 8.97 7.08
CA LEU A 229 11.13 9.89 6.70
C LEU A 229 10.68 10.75 7.87
N SER A 230 10.57 10.18 9.07
CA SER A 230 10.27 10.96 10.27
C SER A 230 11.36 12.03 10.46
N SER A 231 12.63 11.67 10.42
CA SER A 231 13.73 12.64 10.52
C SER A 231 13.61 13.76 9.47
N TYR A 232 13.28 13.41 8.23
CA TYR A 232 13.07 14.39 7.16
C TYR A 232 11.87 15.31 7.44
N SER A 233 10.71 14.74 7.79
CA SER A 233 9.49 15.51 8.08
C SER A 233 9.65 16.45 9.26
N TRP A 234 10.34 16.03 10.33
CA TRP A 234 10.58 16.88 11.50
C TRP A 234 11.63 17.97 11.21
N SER A 235 12.64 17.70 10.38
CA SER A 235 13.63 18.72 9.99
C SER A 235 13.09 19.80 9.06
N GLY A 236 12.00 19.53 8.35
CA GLY A 236 11.33 20.47 7.45
C GLY A 236 10.18 21.24 8.09
N PHE A 237 10.06 21.19 9.42
CA PHE A 237 8.92 21.79 10.11
C PHE A 237 9.02 23.33 10.03
N PRO A 238 7.96 24.04 9.59
CA PRO A 238 8.03 25.47 9.27
C PRO A 238 8.32 26.38 10.48
N PHE A 239 8.25 25.83 11.69
CA PHE A 239 8.54 26.53 12.94
C PHE A 239 10.01 26.41 13.38
N ASP A 240 10.86 25.69 12.64
CA ASP A 240 12.27 25.50 12.98
C ASP A 240 13.18 26.64 12.46
N GLN A 241 12.68 27.48 11.55
CA GLN A 241 13.39 28.66 11.00
C GLN A 241 12.99 29.98 11.66
N VAL A 242 12.55 29.96 12.92
CA VAL A 242 12.08 31.18 13.62
C VAL A 242 13.23 32.13 13.99
N CYS A 243 14.48 31.67 13.92
CA CYS A 243 15.64 32.48 14.26
C CYS A 243 16.65 32.40 13.12
N ILE A 244 16.67 33.39 12.23
CA ILE A 244 17.87 33.94 11.56
C ILE A 244 17.38 35.05 10.62
N ASN A 245 17.54 36.29 11.11
CA ASN A 245 17.37 37.59 10.46
C ASN A 245 15.98 38.23 10.60
N ASP A 246 15.97 39.42 11.22
CA ASP A 246 14.84 40.29 11.56
C ASP A 246 14.03 40.84 10.36
N GLY A 247 13.91 40.09 9.28
CA GLY A 247 13.04 40.39 8.14
C GLY A 247 11.89 39.39 8.10
N ILE A 248 10.74 39.77 8.66
CA ILE A 248 9.50 39.02 8.47
C ILE A 248 9.20 39.00 6.96
N ASN A 249 9.26 37.82 6.35
CA ASN A 249 8.93 37.66 4.94
C ASN A 249 7.38 37.68 4.81
N ASP A 250 6.82 38.79 4.35
CA ASP A 250 5.36 39.06 4.28
C ASP A 250 4.57 38.02 3.46
N SER A 251 5.23 37.15 2.70
CA SER A 251 4.63 36.12 1.85
C SER A 251 3.98 34.95 2.61
N HIS A 252 4.37 34.72 3.87
CA HIS A 252 3.90 33.59 4.70
C HIS A 252 2.98 33.98 5.86
N VAL A 253 2.63 35.26 5.92
CA VAL A 253 1.97 35.86 7.08
C VAL A 253 0.65 36.48 6.62
N ASN A 254 -0.48 35.95 7.12
CA ASN A 254 -1.78 36.58 6.89
C ASN A 254 -2.14 37.42 8.12
N THR A 255 -2.55 38.67 7.89
CA THR A 255 -3.00 39.58 8.95
C THR A 255 -4.47 39.34 9.22
N PHE A 256 -4.82 38.94 10.45
CA PHE A 256 -6.20 38.79 10.90
C PHE A 256 -6.59 40.01 11.74
N THR A 257 -7.64 40.72 11.35
CA THR A 257 -8.22 41.78 12.16
C THR A 257 -9.28 41.19 13.09
N LEU A 258 -8.97 41.11 14.38
CA LEU A 258 -9.95 40.75 15.39
C LEU A 258 -10.76 42.00 15.73
N THR A 259 -12.03 42.02 15.34
CA THR A 259 -12.98 43.07 15.74
C THR A 259 -13.68 42.63 17.03
N PRO A 260 -13.43 43.28 18.17
CA PRO A 260 -14.16 42.97 19.39
C PRO A 260 -15.62 43.42 19.24
N ASN A 261 -16.55 42.56 19.66
CA ASN A 261 -18.00 42.76 19.54
C ASN A 261 -18.55 43.98 20.32
N ASN A 262 -17.73 44.63 21.15
CA ASN A 262 -18.13 45.74 22.04
C ASN A 262 -17.62 47.12 21.57
N GLY A 263 -17.30 47.30 20.29
CA GLY A 263 -16.87 48.61 19.75
C GLY A 263 -15.47 49.06 20.19
N GLY A 264 -14.65 48.15 20.73
CA GLY A 264 -13.25 48.41 21.03
C GLY A 264 -12.37 48.47 19.78
N THR A 265 -11.17 49.03 19.92
CA THR A 265 -10.16 49.11 18.85
C THR A 265 -9.79 47.71 18.33
N SER A 266 -9.87 47.52 17.02
CA SER A 266 -9.50 46.27 16.36
C SER A 266 -8.01 45.98 16.51
N VAL A 267 -7.65 44.78 16.94
CA VAL A 267 -6.26 44.34 17.08
C VAL A 267 -5.92 43.44 15.89
N SER A 268 -4.95 43.86 15.08
CA SER A 268 -4.40 43.05 14.00
C SER A 268 -3.41 42.03 14.57
N VAL A 269 -3.74 40.74 14.47
CA VAL A 269 -2.86 39.64 14.87
C VAL A 269 -2.32 38.98 13.62
N THR A 270 -1.00 38.90 13.58
CA THR A 270 -0.20 38.47 12.43
C THR A 270 0.17 37.01 12.64
N SER A 271 -0.37 36.08 11.84
CA SER A 271 -0.19 34.63 12.05
C SER A 271 0.22 33.90 10.75
N PRO A 272 1.04 32.83 10.84
CA PRO A 272 1.45 32.05 9.68
C PRO A 272 0.29 31.28 9.02
N LYS A 273 0.36 31.15 7.68
CA LYS A 273 -0.65 30.57 6.78
C LYS A 273 -1.18 29.17 7.16
N MET A 274 -0.41 28.34 7.87
CA MET A 274 -0.85 26.97 8.20
C MET A 274 -1.95 26.95 9.29
N ILE A 275 -2.02 27.98 10.15
CA ILE A 275 -3.04 28.08 11.21
C ILE A 275 -4.42 28.43 10.62
N SER A 276 -4.50 29.15 9.48
CA SER A 276 -5.79 29.46 8.87
C SER A 276 -6.52 28.23 8.33
N THR A 277 -5.79 27.22 7.86
CA THR A 277 -6.38 25.97 7.36
C THR A 277 -6.95 25.12 8.49
N ILE A 278 -6.29 25.09 9.65
CA ILE A 278 -6.76 24.35 10.83
C ILE A 278 -7.98 25.05 11.46
N VAL A 279 -7.98 26.38 11.56
CA VAL A 279 -9.12 27.15 12.11
C VAL A 279 -10.34 27.11 11.17
N SER A 280 -10.12 27.07 9.85
CA SER A 280 -11.18 26.85 8.85
C SER A 280 -11.82 25.46 9.01
N ALA A 281 -11.02 24.42 9.18
CA ALA A 281 -11.49 23.04 9.34
C ALA A 281 -12.24 22.75 10.66
N ILE A 282 -12.07 23.60 11.69
CA ILE A 282 -12.79 23.47 12.98
C ILE A 282 -14.16 24.17 12.96
N LYS A 283 -14.42 25.04 11.98
CA LYS A 283 -15.68 25.79 11.86
C LYS A 283 -16.74 25.12 10.97
N THR A 284 -16.40 24.03 10.29
CA THR A 284 -17.32 23.16 9.52
C THR A 284 -17.55 21.85 10.26
#